data_AF-A0A7S0XCD3-F1
#
_entry.id   AF-A0A7S0XCD3-F1
#
_cell.length_a   1.000
_cell.length_b   1.000
_cell.length_c   1.000
_cell.angle_alpha   90.00
_cell.angle_beta   90.00
_cell.angle_gamma   90.00
#
_symmetry.space_group_name_H-M   'P 1'
#
loop_
_entity.id
_entity.type
_entity.pdbx_description
1 polymer ?
#
loop_
_entity_poly.entity_id
_entity_poly.type
_entity_poly.pdbx_seq_one_letter_code
_entity_poly.pdbx_strand_id
1 'polypeptide(L)'
;CIHSTSNKAKSILLLILNKTNYNLQINSFELLTGKEIKIFGSINTGYSSDLSILLPQGYVIVFTNAYPKTPIEIGNIKLIIKSNVFSICLSSKHSESNILSYGGFNTGFLEKTMKDWWS
;
A
#
# COMPACT_ATOMS: atom_id res chain seq x y z
N CYS A 1 7.76 31.58 13.53
CA CYS A 1 8.30 30.91 12.33
C CYS A 1 7.61 29.56 12.21
N ILE A 2 6.57 29.45 11.39
CA ILE A 2 5.86 28.17 11.18
C ILE A 2 6.79 27.34 10.32
N HIS A 3 7.46 26.35 10.91
CA HIS A 3 8.27 25.40 10.17
C HIS A 3 7.36 24.77 9.11
N SER A 4 7.61 25.10 7.85
CA SER A 4 6.93 24.56 6.70
C SER A 4 7.22 23.06 6.62
N THR A 5 6.43 22.24 7.30
CA THR A 5 6.28 20.82 6.91
C THR A 5 5.85 20.86 5.46
N SER A 6 6.76 20.53 4.54
CA SER A 6 6.54 20.82 3.13
C SER A 6 5.24 20.18 2.67
N ASN A 7 4.28 21.00 2.27
CA ASN A 7 2.99 20.59 1.72
C ASN A 7 3.17 20.09 0.30
N LYS A 8 3.94 19.01 0.16
CA LYS A 8 4.23 18.34 -1.10
C LYS A 8 3.19 17.26 -1.34
N ALA A 9 2.86 17.05 -2.61
CA ALA A 9 2.15 15.85 -3.00
C ALA A 9 2.97 14.62 -2.58
N LYS A 10 2.28 13.64 -2.03
CA LYS A 10 2.84 12.34 -1.66
C LYS A 10 2.11 11.26 -2.43
N SER A 11 2.81 10.17 -2.70
CA SER A 11 2.25 8.98 -3.32
C SER A 11 2.85 7.74 -2.69
N ILE A 12 2.08 6.67 -2.68
CA ILE A 12 2.53 5.32 -2.32
C ILE A 12 2.17 4.42 -3.50
N LEU A 13 3.15 3.66 -3.96
CA LEU A 13 2.98 2.56 -4.90
C LEU A 13 3.38 1.29 -4.18
N LEU A 14 2.46 0.34 -4.06
CA LEU A 14 2.69 -0.97 -3.48
C LEU A 14 2.49 -2.04 -4.54
N LEU A 15 3.43 -2.97 -4.63
CA LEU A 15 3.27 -4.20 -5.39
C LEU A 15 3.11 -5.37 -4.39
N ILE A 16 1.99 -6.09 -4.48
CA ILE A 16 1.77 -7.32 -3.72
C ILE A 16 1.97 -8.50 -4.67
N LEU A 17 2.89 -9.39 -4.31
CA LEU A 17 3.22 -10.60 -5.06
C LEU A 17 2.83 -11.82 -4.25
N ASN A 18 2.01 -12.71 -4.82
CA ASN A 18 1.75 -14.00 -4.22
C ASN A 18 2.78 -15.02 -4.71
N LYS A 19 3.86 -15.22 -3.95
CA LYS A 19 4.88 -16.24 -4.25
C LYS A 19 4.56 -17.62 -3.67
N THR A 20 3.39 -17.80 -3.08
CA THR A 20 2.97 -19.08 -2.53
C THR A 20 2.20 -19.92 -3.55
N ASN A 21 1.92 -21.17 -3.17
CA ASN A 21 1.10 -22.10 -3.96
C ASN A 21 -0.39 -22.07 -3.56
N TYR A 22 -0.80 -21.08 -2.75
CA TYR A 22 -2.17 -20.95 -2.24
C TYR A 22 -2.78 -19.61 -2.65
N ASN A 23 -4.11 -19.55 -2.72
CA ASN A 23 -4.84 -18.32 -2.96
C ASN A 23 -4.75 -17.41 -1.72
N LEU A 24 -4.48 -16.12 -1.93
CA LEU A 24 -4.53 -15.10 -0.89
C LEU A 24 -5.82 -14.31 -1.03
N GLN A 25 -6.59 -14.19 0.05
CA GLN A 25 -7.80 -13.38 0.05
C GLN A 25 -7.47 -12.03 0.67
N ILE A 26 -7.67 -10.96 -0.09
CA ILE A 26 -7.53 -9.59 0.39
C ILE A 26 -8.90 -9.14 0.87
N ASN A 27 -9.03 -8.92 2.18
CA ASN A 27 -10.29 -8.62 2.83
C ASN A 27 -10.67 -7.14 2.67
N SER A 28 -9.68 -6.25 2.74
CA SER A 28 -9.94 -4.82 2.59
C SER A 28 -8.72 -4.01 2.14
N PHE A 29 -9.01 -2.93 1.43
CA PHE A 29 -8.10 -1.81 1.18
C PHE A 29 -8.71 -0.55 1.77
N GLU A 30 -8.16 -0.06 2.88
CA GLU A 30 -8.70 1.03 3.69
C GLU A 30 -7.76 2.25 3.63
N LEU A 31 -8.20 3.32 2.98
CA LEU A 31 -7.47 4.59 2.96
C LEU A 31 -7.92 5.48 4.13
N LEU A 32 -7.16 5.47 5.23
CA LEU A 32 -7.45 6.30 6.42
C LEU A 32 -7.10 7.77 6.20
N THR A 33 -6.06 8.04 5.41
CA THR A 33 -5.65 9.39 5.06
C THR A 33 -5.14 9.38 3.63
N GLY A 34 -5.55 10.34 2.82
CA GLY A 34 -5.23 10.41 1.40
C GLY A 34 -6.40 10.98 0.59
N LYS A 35 -6.31 10.97 -0.73
CA LYS A 35 -7.41 11.40 -1.62
C LYS A 35 -8.03 10.24 -2.37
N GLU A 36 -7.22 9.36 -2.92
CA GLU A 36 -7.68 8.29 -3.79
C GLU A 36 -6.86 7.02 -3.59
N ILE A 37 -7.51 5.88 -3.78
CA ILE A 37 -6.87 4.57 -3.90
C ILE A 37 -7.25 3.98 -5.26
N LYS A 38 -6.24 3.51 -6.00
CA LYS A 38 -6.41 2.79 -7.26
C LYS A 38 -5.76 1.42 -7.14
N ILE A 39 -6.49 0.40 -7.53
CA ILE A 39 -6.04 -0.99 -7.52
C ILE A 39 -5.91 -1.42 -8.97
N PHE A 40 -4.70 -1.79 -9.38
CA PHE A 40 -4.41 -2.30 -10.71
C PHE A 40 -4.09 -3.79 -10.59
N GLY A 41 -5.08 -4.60 -10.95
CA GLY A 41 -4.97 -6.04 -11.07
C GLY A 41 -6.13 -6.53 -11.93
N SER A 42 -5.92 -7.66 -12.59
CA SER A 42 -6.95 -8.29 -13.41
C SER A 42 -6.76 -9.80 -13.38
N ILE A 43 -7.70 -10.53 -13.96
CA ILE A 43 -7.58 -11.98 -14.09
C ILE A 43 -6.27 -12.38 -14.79
N ASN A 44 -5.79 -11.58 -15.74
CA ASN A 44 -4.52 -11.79 -16.45
C ASN A 44 -3.29 -11.62 -15.55
N THR A 45 -3.38 -10.85 -14.46
CA THR A 45 -2.32 -10.71 -13.45
C THR A 45 -2.50 -11.69 -12.28
N GLY A 46 -3.49 -12.58 -12.36
CA GLY A 46 -3.85 -13.49 -11.28
C GLY A 46 -4.61 -12.83 -10.13
N TYR A 47 -5.16 -11.62 -10.32
CA TYR A 47 -5.98 -10.94 -9.31
C TYR A 47 -7.44 -10.85 -9.77
N SER A 48 -8.36 -11.44 -9.02
CA SER A 48 -9.80 -11.26 -9.22
C SER A 48 -10.31 -10.12 -8.34
N SER A 49 -10.75 -9.02 -8.95
CA SER A 49 -11.36 -7.89 -8.23
C SER A 49 -12.64 -8.30 -7.52
N ASP A 50 -13.46 -9.11 -8.19
CA ASP A 50 -14.82 -9.45 -7.75
C ASP A 50 -14.78 -10.34 -6.51
N LEU A 51 -13.78 -11.23 -6.45
CA LEU A 51 -13.55 -12.11 -5.30
C LEU A 51 -12.53 -11.55 -4.32
N SER A 52 -11.81 -10.48 -4.70
CA SER A 52 -10.64 -9.96 -3.99
C SER A 52 -9.60 -11.05 -3.67
N ILE A 53 -9.37 -11.95 -4.64
CA ILE A 53 -8.44 -13.08 -4.51
C ILE A 53 -7.21 -12.85 -5.39
N LEU A 54 -6.04 -13.09 -4.82
CA LEU A 54 -4.76 -13.14 -5.51
C LEU A 54 -4.28 -14.58 -5.64
N LEU A 55 -4.30 -15.09 -6.87
CA LEU A 55 -3.90 -16.46 -7.22
C LEU A 55 -2.38 -16.67 -7.05
N PRO A 56 -1.92 -17.93 -6.94
CA PRO A 56 -0.50 -18.29 -6.95
C PRO A 56 0.26 -17.63 -8.11
N GLN A 57 1.45 -17.11 -7.82
CA GLN A 57 2.31 -16.35 -8.74
C GLN A 57 1.70 -15.05 -9.29
N GLY A 58 0.48 -14.69 -8.88
CA GLY A 58 -0.20 -13.46 -9.28
C GLY A 58 0.37 -12.22 -8.58
N TYR A 59 -0.01 -11.07 -9.12
CA TYR A 59 0.31 -9.78 -8.53
C TYR A 59 -0.84 -8.76 -8.64
N VAL A 60 -0.82 -7.81 -7.71
CA VAL A 60 -1.69 -6.63 -7.73
C VAL A 60 -0.89 -5.40 -7.31
N ILE A 61 -1.15 -4.28 -7.98
CA ILE A 61 -0.52 -3.00 -7.69
C ILE A 61 -1.55 -2.10 -7.01
N VAL A 62 -1.18 -1.47 -5.91
CA VAL A 62 -2.00 -0.47 -5.24
C VAL A 62 -1.30 0.87 -5.30
N PHE A 63 -1.99 1.87 -5.83
CA PHE A 63 -1.52 3.24 -5.89
C PHE A 63 -2.43 4.13 -5.05
N THR A 64 -1.83 5.02 -4.28
CA THR A 64 -2.56 6.06 -3.58
C THR A 64 -1.78 7.35 -3.59
N ASN A 65 -2.49 8.46 -3.57
CA ASN A 65 -1.90 9.79 -3.51
C ASN A 65 -2.59 10.66 -2.45
N ALA A 66 -1.84 11.65 -1.99
CA ALA A 66 -2.35 12.76 -1.20
C ALA A 66 -1.70 14.03 -1.72
N TYR A 67 -2.51 15.02 -2.03
CA TYR A 67 -2.05 16.36 -2.32
C TYR A 67 -2.85 17.33 -1.43
N PRO A 68 -2.16 18.31 -0.80
CA PRO A 68 -2.85 19.31 0.00
C PRO A 68 -3.64 20.23 -0.93
N LYS A 69 -4.96 20.39 -0.70
CA LYS A 69 -5.76 21.37 -1.44
C LYS A 69 -5.57 22.79 -0.91
N THR A 70 -5.13 22.92 0.33
CA THR A 70 -4.86 24.19 0.99
C THR A 70 -3.53 24.13 1.77
N PRO A 71 -2.89 25.28 2.08
CA PRO A 71 -1.67 25.33 2.90
C PRO A 71 -1.83 24.77 4.33
N ILE A 72 -3.07 24.57 4.78
CA ILE A 72 -3.42 24.09 6.13
C ILE A 72 -3.61 22.57 6.13
N GLU A 73 -3.99 21.98 4.99
CA GLU A 73 -4.16 20.52 4.86
C GLU A 73 -2.80 19.82 4.88
N ILE A 74 -2.66 18.82 5.75
CA ILE A 74 -1.47 17.95 5.77
C ILE A 74 -1.68 16.82 4.75
N GLY A 75 -0.94 16.86 3.63
CA GLY A 75 -0.99 15.86 2.55
C GLY A 75 -0.35 14.51 2.91
N ASN A 76 -0.77 13.87 4.00
CA ASN A 76 -0.29 12.54 4.38
C ASN A 76 -1.14 11.42 3.78
N ILE A 77 -0.54 10.23 3.68
CA ILE A 77 -1.18 9.01 3.23
C ILE A 77 -1.08 8.02 4.38
N LYS A 78 -2.19 7.33 4.67
CA LYS A 78 -2.20 6.13 5.51
C LYS A 78 -3.14 5.11 4.89
N LEU A 79 -2.57 4.02 4.41
CA LEU A 79 -3.26 2.92 3.74
C LEU A 79 -3.13 1.67 4.62
N ILE A 80 -4.24 0.98 4.84
CA ILE A 80 -4.28 -0.31 5.52
C ILE A 80 -4.79 -1.36 4.53
N ILE A 81 -4.10 -2.48 4.43
CA ILE A 81 -4.49 -3.62 3.60
C ILE A 81 -4.54 -4.83 4.51
N LYS A 82 -5.69 -5.49 4.57
CA LYS A 82 -5.88 -6.70 5.37
C LYS A 82 -6.10 -7.87 4.44
N SER A 83 -5.41 -8.97 4.70
CA SER A 83 -5.67 -10.27 4.07
C SER A 83 -5.94 -11.31 5.15
N ASN A 84 -6.21 -12.53 4.72
CA ASN A 84 -6.33 -13.68 5.62
C ASN A 84 -4.99 -14.08 6.29
N VAL A 85 -3.84 -13.68 5.76
CA VAL A 85 -2.51 -14.11 6.25
C VAL A 85 -1.53 -12.98 6.56
N PHE A 86 -1.88 -11.73 6.23
CA PHE A 86 -1.07 -10.56 6.57
C PHE A 86 -1.93 -9.31 6.76
N SER A 87 -1.35 -8.30 7.40
CA SER A 87 -1.87 -6.93 7.46
C SER A 87 -0.74 -5.96 7.16
N ILE A 88 -0.96 -5.04 6.22
CA ILE A 88 0.01 -4.01 5.82
C ILE A 88 -0.54 -2.66 6.22
N CYS A 89 0.24 -1.87 6.94
CA CYS A 89 0.01 -0.44 7.11
C CYS A 89 1.12 0.31 6.38
N LEU A 90 0.75 1.14 5.41
CA LEU A 90 1.68 2.02 4.70
C LEU A 90 1.36 3.46 5.06
N SER A 91 2.39 4.20 5.46
CA SER A 91 2.25 5.62 5.82
C SER A 91 3.28 6.44 5.09
N SER A 92 2.90 7.64 4.67
CA SER A 92 3.85 8.62 4.14
C SER A 92 4.54 9.45 5.23
N LYS A 93 4.32 9.09 6.49
CA LYS A 93 5.10 9.53 7.64
C LYS A 93 6.18 8.48 7.95
N HIS A 94 7.37 8.97 8.27
CA HIS A 94 8.51 8.12 8.58
C HIS A 94 8.21 7.16 9.73
N SER A 95 8.63 5.90 9.59
CA SER A 95 8.50 4.85 10.62
C SER A 95 7.08 4.49 11.06
N GLU A 96 6.05 4.90 10.32
CA GLU A 96 4.67 4.48 10.59
C GLU A 96 4.23 3.29 9.71
N SER A 97 5.00 2.95 8.67
CA SER A 97 4.77 1.75 7.85
C SER A 97 5.13 0.49 8.64
N ASN A 98 4.28 -0.53 8.58
CA ASN A 98 4.51 -1.81 9.23
C ASN A 98 3.79 -2.95 8.48
N ILE A 99 4.33 -4.16 8.60
CA ILE A 99 3.72 -5.38 8.11
C ILE A 99 3.59 -6.40 9.24
N LEU A 100 2.44 -7.03 9.34
CA LEU A 100 2.18 -8.12 10.25
C LEU A 100 1.83 -9.35 9.42
N SER A 101 2.41 -10.50 9.79
CA SER A 101 2.07 -11.79 9.18
C SER A 101 1.44 -12.71 10.22
N TYR A 102 0.58 -13.61 9.74
CA TYR A 102 -0.19 -14.53 10.57
C TYR A 102 -0.02 -15.97 10.07
N GLY A 103 -0.31 -16.95 10.94
CA GLY A 103 -0.39 -18.36 10.55
C GLY A 103 0.90 -18.95 9.98
N GLY A 104 2.07 -18.46 10.41
CA GLY A 104 3.37 -18.92 9.90
C GLY A 104 3.74 -18.40 8.51
N PHE A 105 2.96 -17.48 7.95
CA PHE A 105 3.26 -16.84 6.66
C PHE A 105 4.47 -15.90 6.81
N ASN A 106 5.38 -15.94 5.84
CA ASN A 106 6.54 -15.05 5.82
C ASN A 106 6.32 -13.94 4.78
N THR A 107 6.31 -12.69 5.22
CA THR A 107 6.19 -11.51 4.35
C THR A 107 7.55 -10.86 4.15
N GLY A 108 7.99 -10.75 2.89
CA GLY A 108 9.06 -9.82 2.53
C GLY A 108 8.51 -8.40 2.37
N PHE A 109 9.13 -7.42 3.04
CA PHE A 109 8.77 -6.00 2.91
C PHE A 109 10.01 -5.18 2.55
N LEU A 110 9.89 -4.38 1.50
CA LEU A 110 10.92 -3.43 1.07
C LEU A 110 10.27 -2.06 0.87
N GLU A 111 10.52 -1.15 1.81
CA GLU A 111 10.15 0.26 1.67
C GLU A 111 11.32 1.01 1.02
N LYS A 112 11.05 1.70 -0.09
CA LYS A 112 12.03 2.61 -0.71
C LYS A 112 11.42 4.00 -0.79
N THR A 113 12.11 4.98 -0.24
CA THR A 113 11.71 6.39 -0.40
C THR A 113 12.40 7.00 -1.61
N MET A 114 11.88 8.12 -2.14
CA MET A 114 12.42 8.77 -3.36
C MET A 114 13.92 9.10 -3.27
N LYS A 115 14.47 9.25 -2.05
CA LYS A 115 15.92 9.46 -1.85
C LYS A 115 16.75 8.20 -2.17
N ASP A 116 16.17 7.03 -2.02
CA ASP A 116 16.86 5.73 -2.11
C ASP A 116 16.78 5.09 -3.51
N TRP A 117 16.11 5.76 -4.47
CA TRP A 117 15.95 5.25 -5.84
C TRP A 117 17.14 5.58 -6.75
N TRP A 118 17.92 6.60 -6.38
CA TRP A 118 19.02 7.14 -7.18
C TRP A 118 20.40 6.89 -6.57
N SER A 119 20.44 6.15 -5.46
CA SER A 119 21.66 5.64 -4.81
C SER A 119 21.95 4.22 -5.28
#